data_AF-A0A6C9WSE3-F1
#
_entry.id   AF-A0A6C9WSE3-F1
#
_cell.length_a   1.000
_cell.length_b   1.000
_cell.length_c   1.000
_cell.angle_alpha   90.00
_cell.angle_beta   90.00
_cell.angle_gamma   90.00
#
_symmetry.space_group_name_H-M   'P 1'
#
loop_
_entity.id
_entity.type
_entity.pdbx_description
1 polymer ?
#
loop_
_entity_poly.entity_id
_entity_poly.type
_entity_poly.pdbx_seq_one_letter_code
_entity_poly.pdbx_strand_id
1 'polypeptide(L)'
;MGGKPAARQGDMTRKGLDIVQGSAGVLIGAPTGVACSVCPGGITYANPVNPLLGAKVLPGETDLALPGPLPFILSRAYSSYRTRTPAPVGVFGPGWKAPFDIRLQIRDEGLILNDSGGRSIHFEPLFPGEISYSRSESLWLARGGVAAQHSSQPLSALWQVLPEDVRLSPHVYLATNSLQGPWWILGWPERVPEADEVPPELPAYRVLTGVVDGFGRTLTFHRAAEGDVAGAVTGVTDGAGRCFHLVLTTQAQRAEAFRKQRATSLSSPAGPRSASSSSAFPDTLPAGTEYGADNGIRLEAVWLTHDPAYPDEQPTAPLARYTYTASGELRAVYDRSGTQVRGFTYDAEHAGRMVAHHYAGRPESRYRYDDTGRVTEQVNPEGLDYRFEYGDPIGLRGGWNMYQYPLNPIQVIDPMGLDAIENMTSGGLIYAVSGVPGLIAANSITNSAYQFGYDMDAIVGGAHNGAADAMRHCYLMCRMTKTFGSTIADVIGKNHEAAGDRQGQPAKERIMDLKNNTVGIACGDFSAKCSDACIEKYNTGQLFGLDGIKADNPIKAKQGSSDASNY
;
A
#
# COMPACT_ATOMS: atom_id res chain seq x y z
N MET A 1 -24.57 -46.70 -9.57
CA MET A 1 -25.20 -45.43 -9.11
C MET A 1 -24.19 -44.69 -8.26
N GLY A 2 -23.45 -43.78 -8.86
CA GLY A 2 -22.39 -43.01 -8.22
C GLY A 2 -22.23 -41.69 -8.93
N GLY A 3 -22.45 -40.60 -8.19
CA GLY A 3 -22.25 -39.23 -8.63
C GLY A 3 -22.15 -38.38 -7.37
N LYS A 4 -20.92 -38.23 -6.85
CA LYS A 4 -20.66 -37.33 -5.73
C LYS A 4 -20.86 -35.87 -6.19
N PRO A 5 -21.34 -34.98 -5.32
CA PRO A 5 -21.64 -33.60 -5.66
C PRO A 5 -20.38 -32.81 -6.04
N ALA A 6 -20.54 -31.90 -6.99
CA ALA A 6 -19.56 -30.88 -7.38
C ALA A 6 -19.18 -30.01 -6.17
N ALA A 7 -17.88 -29.74 -6.04
CA ALA A 7 -17.30 -28.97 -4.94
C ALA A 7 -17.93 -27.57 -4.82
N ARG A 8 -18.08 -27.08 -3.58
CA ARG A 8 -18.63 -25.75 -3.28
C ARG A 8 -17.47 -24.77 -3.05
N GLN A 9 -17.66 -23.52 -3.46
CA GLN A 9 -16.72 -22.42 -3.17
C GLN A 9 -16.58 -22.27 -1.64
N GLY A 10 -15.45 -22.74 -1.09
CA GLY A 10 -15.20 -22.88 0.35
C GLY A 10 -14.54 -24.21 0.75
N ASP A 11 -14.59 -25.23 -0.11
CA ASP A 11 -13.85 -26.47 0.11
C ASP A 11 -12.35 -26.22 -0.11
N MET A 12 -11.58 -26.16 0.98
CA MET A 12 -10.11 -26.11 0.93
C MET A 12 -9.57 -27.40 0.30
N THR A 13 -9.36 -27.40 -1.01
CA THR A 13 -8.61 -28.45 -1.68
C THR A 13 -7.12 -28.22 -1.48
N ARG A 14 -6.52 -29.05 -0.62
CA ARG A 14 -5.06 -29.20 -0.53
C ARG A 14 -4.51 -29.57 -1.91
N LYS A 15 -3.54 -28.76 -2.37
CA LYS A 15 -2.71 -28.90 -3.58
C LYS A 15 -3.41 -28.63 -4.92
N GLY A 16 -3.25 -27.39 -5.41
CA GLY A 16 -3.51 -27.03 -6.81
C GLY A 16 -3.63 -25.52 -7.00
N LEU A 17 -2.48 -24.86 -7.23
CA LEU A 17 -2.23 -23.50 -7.75
C LEU A 17 -3.33 -22.41 -7.61
N ASP A 18 -2.97 -21.34 -6.90
CA ASP A 18 -3.73 -20.10 -6.79
C ASP A 18 -3.86 -19.39 -8.15
N ILE A 19 -5.08 -19.04 -8.55
CA ILE A 19 -5.27 -17.97 -9.56
C ILE A 19 -5.08 -16.65 -8.82
N VAL A 20 -3.83 -16.21 -8.77
CA VAL A 20 -3.42 -14.88 -8.30
C VAL A 20 -3.63 -13.91 -9.46
N GLN A 21 -4.78 -13.23 -9.51
CA GLN A 21 -4.92 -11.99 -10.27
C GLN A 21 -5.13 -10.83 -9.29
N GLY A 22 -4.03 -10.12 -9.05
CA GLY A 22 -3.87 -9.05 -8.08
C GLY A 22 -2.38 -9.05 -7.70
N SER A 23 -1.72 -7.90 -7.81
CA SER A 23 -0.26 -7.74 -7.67
C SER A 23 0.35 -8.56 -6.52
N ALA A 24 1.47 -9.25 -6.79
CA ALA A 24 2.33 -9.85 -5.77
C ALA A 24 3.11 -8.82 -4.90
N GLY A 25 2.74 -7.54 -4.94
CA GLY A 25 3.35 -6.46 -4.16
C GLY A 25 2.53 -6.15 -2.91
N VAL A 26 2.63 -7.01 -1.89
CA VAL A 26 2.44 -6.55 -0.51
C VAL A 26 3.73 -5.81 -0.14
N LEU A 27 3.63 -4.51 0.14
CA LEU A 27 4.32 -3.74 1.18
C LEU A 27 4.30 -2.24 0.77
N ILE A 28 3.58 -1.45 1.56
CA ILE A 28 3.35 0.00 1.45
C ILE A 28 2.25 0.40 0.44
N GLY A 29 1.02 0.58 0.93
CA GLY A 29 -0.04 1.31 0.21
C GLY A 29 -1.01 0.51 -0.66
N ALA A 30 -0.90 -0.82 -0.74
CA ALA A 30 -1.91 -1.65 -1.40
C ALA A 30 -3.24 -1.61 -0.60
N PRO A 31 -4.38 -1.24 -1.21
CA PRO A 31 -5.68 -1.27 -0.54
C PRO A 31 -6.05 -2.71 -0.15
N THR A 32 -5.51 -3.73 -0.84
CA THR A 32 -5.82 -5.13 -0.53
C THR A 32 -5.29 -5.50 0.87
N GLY A 33 -6.17 -5.46 1.87
CA GLY A 33 -5.95 -6.00 3.21
C GLY A 33 -5.84 -7.52 3.17
N VAL A 34 -4.84 -8.06 2.47
CA VAL A 34 -4.60 -9.51 2.43
C VAL A 34 -3.97 -9.92 3.76
N ALA A 35 -4.71 -10.72 4.52
CA ALA A 35 -4.20 -11.40 5.69
C ALA A 35 -3.17 -12.44 5.26
N CYS A 36 -1.93 -12.28 5.73
CA CYS A 36 -0.94 -13.33 5.70
C CYS A 36 -1.27 -14.36 6.79
N SER A 37 -1.87 -15.50 6.42
CA SER A 37 -2.26 -16.56 7.36
C SER A 37 -1.08 -17.33 7.97
N VAL A 38 0.15 -17.04 7.55
CA VAL A 38 1.39 -17.73 7.97
C VAL A 38 2.53 -16.78 8.34
N CYS A 39 2.24 -15.50 8.60
CA CYS A 39 3.29 -14.56 8.98
C CYS A 39 3.82 -14.89 10.40
N PRO A 40 5.15 -14.96 10.59
CA PRO A 40 5.74 -15.20 11.90
C PRO A 40 5.33 -14.09 12.88
N GLY A 41 4.82 -14.46 14.06
CA GLY A 41 4.50 -13.50 15.14
C GLY A 41 3.02 -13.12 15.30
N GLY A 42 2.08 -13.66 14.51
CA GLY A 42 0.64 -13.52 14.80
C GLY A 42 0.05 -12.12 14.60
N ILE A 43 0.74 -11.24 13.85
CA ILE A 43 0.21 -9.92 13.52
C ILE A 43 -0.93 -10.08 12.50
N THR A 44 -2.15 -9.75 12.95
CA THR A 44 -3.39 -9.84 12.18
C THR A 44 -3.60 -8.53 11.42
N TYR A 45 -3.46 -8.57 10.10
CA TYR A 45 -3.82 -7.45 9.22
C TYR A 45 -5.34 -7.37 9.11
N ALA A 46 -5.92 -6.20 9.39
CA ALA A 46 -7.36 -5.98 9.40
C ALA A 46 -7.93 -6.02 7.97
N ASN A 47 -8.36 -7.19 7.49
CA ASN A 47 -9.29 -7.25 6.38
C ASN A 47 -10.69 -6.97 6.95
N PRO A 48 -11.39 -5.89 6.54
CA PRO A 48 -11.22 -5.15 5.29
C PRO A 48 -10.80 -3.66 5.44
N VAL A 49 -10.12 -3.27 6.51
CA VAL A 49 -9.70 -1.88 6.77
C VAL A 49 -8.18 -1.76 6.75
N ASN A 50 -7.63 -0.95 5.84
CA ASN A 50 -6.18 -0.72 5.81
C ASN A 50 -5.74 0.03 7.09
N PRO A 51 -4.88 -0.55 7.94
CA PRO A 51 -4.55 0.04 9.25
C PRO A 51 -3.68 1.30 9.15
N LEU A 52 -2.97 1.51 8.03
CA LEU A 52 -2.15 2.70 7.82
C LEU A 52 -2.95 3.87 7.26
N LEU A 53 -3.80 3.58 6.28
CA LEU A 53 -4.57 4.60 5.56
C LEU A 53 -5.95 4.85 6.17
N GLY A 54 -6.41 3.94 7.04
CA GLY A 54 -7.79 3.86 7.49
C GLY A 54 -8.82 3.66 6.39
N ALA A 55 -8.39 3.17 5.23
CA ALA A 55 -9.28 2.99 4.09
C ALA A 55 -10.06 1.68 4.22
N LYS A 56 -11.38 1.74 4.05
CA LYS A 56 -12.20 0.56 3.80
C LYS A 56 -11.89 0.05 2.41
N VAL A 57 -11.51 -1.22 2.30
CA VAL A 57 -11.20 -1.86 1.03
C VAL A 57 -12.03 -3.13 0.85
N LEU A 58 -12.49 -3.38 -0.37
CA LEU A 58 -12.84 -4.72 -0.81
C LEU A 58 -11.89 -5.07 -1.94
N PRO A 59 -11.03 -6.09 -1.78
CA PRO A 59 -10.18 -6.56 -2.88
C PRO A 59 -11.04 -7.06 -4.03
N GLY A 60 -10.44 -7.27 -5.21
CA GLY A 60 -11.16 -7.65 -6.42
C GLY A 60 -12.09 -8.85 -6.21
N GLU A 61 -13.40 -8.59 -6.13
CA GLU A 61 -14.43 -9.61 -6.03
C GLU A 61 -14.91 -9.95 -7.43
N THR A 62 -14.89 -11.23 -7.79
CA THR A 62 -15.30 -11.69 -9.12
C THR A 62 -16.81 -11.84 -9.18
N ASP A 63 -17.45 -11.11 -10.09
CA ASP A 63 -18.88 -11.25 -10.36
C ASP A 63 -19.13 -12.24 -11.51
N LEU A 64 -18.22 -12.30 -12.48
CA LEU A 64 -18.30 -13.18 -13.63
C LEU A 64 -16.90 -13.64 -14.06
N ALA A 65 -16.74 -14.95 -14.24
CA ALA A 65 -15.62 -15.54 -14.93
C ALA A 65 -16.09 -16.79 -15.67
N LEU A 66 -15.82 -16.86 -16.97
CA LEU A 66 -16.00 -18.09 -17.73
C LEU A 66 -14.61 -18.69 -18.01
N PRO A 67 -14.33 -19.96 -17.65
CA PRO A 67 -13.06 -20.59 -17.92
C PRO A 67 -12.70 -20.53 -19.40
N GLY A 68 -11.43 -20.29 -19.71
CA GLY A 68 -10.93 -20.17 -21.07
C GLY A 68 -9.50 -19.64 -21.10
N PRO A 69 -8.82 -19.71 -22.24
CA PRO A 69 -7.55 -19.02 -22.46
C PRO A 69 -7.75 -17.50 -22.39
N LEU A 70 -6.93 -16.80 -21.60
CA LEU A 70 -7.03 -15.36 -21.33
C LEU A 70 -8.49 -14.86 -21.18
N PRO A 71 -9.21 -15.35 -20.15
CA PRO A 71 -10.64 -15.17 -20.04
C PRO A 71 -10.99 -13.73 -19.65
N PHE A 72 -12.16 -13.25 -20.09
CA PHE A 72 -12.75 -12.06 -19.50
C PHE A 72 -13.25 -12.38 -18.08
N ILE A 73 -12.60 -11.76 -17.10
CA ILE A 73 -12.99 -11.82 -15.70
C ILE A 73 -13.48 -10.43 -15.31
N LEU A 74 -14.78 -10.34 -15.03
CA LEU A 74 -15.36 -9.13 -14.47
C LEU A 74 -15.26 -9.20 -12.96
N SER A 75 -14.47 -8.29 -12.40
CA SER A 75 -14.34 -8.12 -10.97
C SER A 75 -14.51 -6.66 -10.58
N ARG A 76 -14.72 -6.43 -9.28
CA ARG A 76 -14.92 -5.10 -8.69
C ARG A 76 -14.03 -4.97 -7.48
N ALA A 77 -13.21 -3.93 -7.45
CA ALA A 77 -12.48 -3.54 -6.25
C ALA A 77 -13.08 -2.24 -5.71
N TYR A 78 -13.25 -2.16 -4.39
CA TYR A 78 -13.66 -0.93 -3.70
C TYR A 78 -12.54 -0.40 -2.85
N SER A 79 -12.34 0.91 -2.82
CA SER A 79 -11.49 1.57 -1.84
C SER A 79 -12.11 2.89 -1.43
N SER A 80 -12.18 3.16 -0.13
CA SER A 80 -12.54 4.48 0.39
C SER A 80 -11.34 5.45 0.40
N TYR A 81 -10.16 5.00 -0.01
CA TYR A 81 -8.96 5.86 -0.02
C TYR A 81 -9.04 6.92 -1.11
N ARG A 82 -8.80 8.17 -0.72
CA ARG A 82 -8.78 9.33 -1.62
C ARG A 82 -7.36 9.60 -2.09
N THR A 83 -7.03 9.11 -3.28
CA THR A 83 -5.77 9.48 -3.94
C THR A 83 -5.80 10.95 -4.36
N ARG A 84 -4.63 11.62 -4.38
CA ARG A 84 -4.50 13.02 -4.81
C ARG A 84 -4.72 13.21 -6.32
N THR A 85 -4.52 12.15 -7.10
CA THR A 85 -4.57 12.19 -8.57
C THR A 85 -5.51 11.11 -9.11
N PRO A 86 -6.80 11.15 -8.75
CA PRO A 86 -7.74 10.09 -9.11
C PRO A 86 -7.98 10.07 -10.62
N ALA A 87 -8.16 8.86 -11.18
CA ALA A 87 -8.84 8.72 -12.47
C ALA A 87 -10.33 9.04 -12.33
N PRO A 88 -11.04 9.33 -13.43
CA PRO A 88 -12.50 9.41 -13.42
C PRO A 88 -13.17 8.18 -12.79
N VAL A 89 -14.38 8.37 -12.28
CA VAL A 89 -15.21 7.32 -11.71
C VAL A 89 -15.51 6.26 -12.77
N GLY A 90 -15.40 4.98 -12.38
CA GLY A 90 -15.64 3.84 -13.26
C GLY A 90 -17.12 3.48 -13.38
N VAL A 91 -17.43 2.46 -14.18
CA VAL A 91 -18.82 2.04 -14.47
C VAL A 91 -19.58 1.47 -13.26
N PHE A 92 -18.89 1.16 -12.17
CA PHE A 92 -19.50 0.74 -10.90
C PHE A 92 -19.80 1.92 -9.96
N GLY A 93 -19.50 3.15 -10.35
CA GLY A 93 -19.72 4.33 -9.52
C GLY A 93 -18.56 4.64 -8.56
N PRO A 94 -18.69 5.71 -7.77
CA PRO A 94 -17.60 6.25 -6.97
C PRO A 94 -17.09 5.24 -5.93
N GLY A 95 -15.77 5.21 -5.72
CA GLY A 95 -15.09 4.24 -4.86
C GLY A 95 -14.83 2.87 -5.48
N TRP A 96 -15.50 2.53 -6.59
CA TRP A 96 -15.33 1.25 -7.29
C TRP A 96 -14.47 1.34 -8.54
N LYS A 97 -13.74 0.27 -8.84
CA LYS A 97 -12.99 0.08 -10.09
C LYS A 97 -13.17 -1.33 -10.66
N ALA A 98 -13.30 -1.38 -11.98
CA ALA A 98 -13.22 -2.59 -12.78
C ALA A 98 -11.78 -2.77 -13.33
N PRO A 99 -11.38 -4.00 -13.72
CA PRO A 99 -10.09 -4.24 -14.38
C PRO A 99 -9.84 -3.36 -15.62
N PHE A 100 -10.88 -3.01 -16.37
CA PHE A 100 -10.78 -2.17 -17.57
C PHE A 100 -10.84 -0.67 -17.33
N ASP A 101 -10.93 -0.24 -16.07
CA ASP A 101 -10.81 1.16 -15.67
C ASP A 101 -9.34 1.59 -15.50
N ILE A 102 -8.38 0.69 -15.72
CA ILE A 102 -6.94 1.02 -15.72
C ILE A 102 -6.68 2.13 -16.76
N ARG A 103 -5.97 3.17 -16.31
CA ARG A 103 -5.72 4.38 -17.09
C ARG A 103 -4.32 4.90 -16.80
N LEU A 104 -3.64 5.40 -17.82
CA LEU A 104 -2.43 6.20 -17.68
C LEU A 104 -2.81 7.67 -17.87
N GLN A 105 -2.41 8.53 -16.94
CA GLN A 105 -2.43 9.99 -17.13
C GLN A 105 -1.03 10.43 -17.57
N ILE A 106 -0.97 11.23 -18.63
CA ILE A 106 0.27 11.81 -19.15
C ILE A 106 0.31 13.25 -18.67
N ARG A 107 1.38 13.63 -17.97
CA ARG A 107 1.61 14.98 -17.45
C ARG A 107 2.98 15.46 -17.89
N ASP A 108 3.20 16.76 -17.83
CA ASP A 108 4.48 17.37 -18.23
C ASP A 108 5.67 16.80 -17.43
N GLU A 109 5.47 16.62 -16.12
CA GLU A 109 6.51 16.17 -15.17
C GLU A 109 6.43 14.67 -14.84
N GLY A 110 5.63 13.87 -15.56
CA GLY A 110 5.56 12.44 -15.27
C GLY A 110 4.32 11.70 -15.76
N LEU A 111 4.30 10.40 -15.45
CA LEU A 111 3.23 9.48 -15.78
C LEU A 111 2.54 9.01 -14.50
N ILE A 112 1.21 8.89 -14.54
CA ILE A 112 0.44 8.34 -13.42
C ILE A 112 -0.40 7.17 -13.91
N LEU A 113 -0.05 5.96 -13.48
CA LEU A 113 -0.86 4.78 -13.74
C LEU A 113 -1.90 4.64 -12.64
N ASN A 114 -3.17 4.73 -13.02
CA ASN A 114 -4.29 4.34 -12.18
C ASN A 114 -4.58 2.86 -12.37
N ASP A 115 -4.38 2.07 -11.31
CA ASP A 115 -4.56 0.62 -11.35
C ASP A 115 -6.03 0.20 -11.17
N SER A 116 -6.30 -1.11 -11.28
CA SER A 116 -7.64 -1.68 -11.11
C SER A 116 -8.18 -1.61 -9.68
N GLY A 117 -7.37 -1.16 -8.71
CA GLY A 117 -7.78 -0.86 -7.34
C GLY A 117 -8.04 0.62 -7.09
N GLY A 118 -7.84 1.47 -8.09
CA GLY A 118 -8.02 2.92 -8.01
C GLY A 118 -6.86 3.67 -7.38
N ARG A 119 -5.70 3.03 -7.19
CA ARG A 119 -4.49 3.70 -6.73
C ARG A 119 -3.92 4.61 -7.81
N SER A 120 -3.04 5.53 -7.43
CA SER A 120 -2.22 6.32 -8.37
C SER A 120 -0.75 5.95 -8.16
N ILE A 121 -0.13 5.37 -9.19
CA ILE A 121 1.27 4.97 -9.19
C ILE A 121 2.03 5.93 -10.10
N HIS A 122 3.05 6.59 -9.55
CA HIS A 122 3.82 7.61 -10.26
C HIS A 122 5.08 7.02 -10.90
N PHE A 123 5.34 7.43 -12.14
CA PHE A 123 6.52 7.07 -12.91
C PHE A 123 7.11 8.33 -13.56
N GLU A 124 8.42 8.28 -13.83
CA GLU A 124 9.08 9.26 -14.69
C GLU A 124 8.54 9.18 -16.13
N PRO A 125 8.65 10.27 -16.92
CA PRO A 125 8.39 10.22 -18.36
C PRO A 125 9.25 9.16 -19.06
N LEU A 126 8.66 8.46 -20.03
CA LEU A 126 9.36 7.44 -20.83
C LEU A 126 9.59 7.92 -22.26
N PHE A 127 10.82 7.76 -22.76
CA PHE A 127 11.13 7.86 -24.18
C PHE A 127 10.51 6.69 -24.98
N PRO A 128 10.29 6.85 -26.29
CA PRO A 128 9.84 5.74 -27.13
C PRO A 128 10.77 4.52 -27.02
N GLY A 129 10.19 3.35 -26.75
CA GLY A 129 10.91 2.09 -26.51
C GLY A 129 11.50 1.92 -25.12
N GLU A 130 11.40 2.92 -24.24
CA GLU A 130 11.91 2.82 -22.88
C GLU A 130 11.02 1.94 -21.99
N ILE A 131 11.65 1.26 -21.04
CA ILE A 131 11.00 0.41 -20.04
C ILE A 131 11.54 0.79 -18.66
N SER A 132 10.64 1.07 -17.72
CA SER A 132 10.94 1.33 -16.31
C SER A 132 10.34 0.28 -15.39
N TYR A 133 11.05 -0.07 -14.31
CA TYR A 133 10.59 -1.00 -13.29
C TYR A 133 10.43 -0.30 -11.95
N SER A 134 9.21 -0.34 -11.41
CA SER A 134 8.96 0.03 -10.02
C SER A 134 9.18 -1.18 -9.12
N ARG A 135 10.22 -1.13 -8.29
CA ARG A 135 10.52 -2.18 -7.31
C ARG A 135 9.47 -2.26 -6.21
N SER A 136 8.94 -1.12 -5.76
CA SER A 136 7.91 -1.08 -4.71
C SER A 136 6.58 -1.67 -5.18
N GLU A 137 6.24 -1.47 -6.45
CA GLU A 137 4.99 -1.98 -7.02
C GLU A 137 5.15 -3.36 -7.69
N SER A 138 6.40 -3.82 -7.85
CA SER A 138 6.74 -4.99 -8.67
C SER A 138 6.07 -4.93 -10.04
N LEU A 139 6.19 -3.76 -10.69
CA LEU A 139 5.46 -3.42 -11.90
C LEU A 139 6.38 -2.76 -12.92
N TRP A 140 6.30 -3.24 -14.15
CA TRP A 140 6.96 -2.64 -15.31
C TRP A 140 5.99 -1.73 -16.06
N LEU A 141 6.45 -0.54 -16.41
CA LEU A 141 5.79 0.36 -17.36
C LEU A 141 6.73 0.57 -18.55
N ALA A 142 6.21 0.42 -19.75
CA ALA A 142 6.94 0.61 -20.98
C ALA A 142 6.19 1.51 -21.95
N ARG A 143 6.93 2.13 -22.86
CA ARG A 143 6.38 2.91 -23.97
C ARG A 143 6.76 2.23 -25.28
N GLY A 144 5.80 2.06 -26.18
CA GLY A 144 6.06 1.61 -27.53
C GLY A 144 6.96 2.59 -28.31
N GLY A 145 7.23 2.27 -29.58
CA GLY A 145 8.09 3.07 -30.47
C GLY A 145 9.30 2.33 -31.02
N VAL A 146 9.47 1.04 -30.71
CA VAL A 146 10.59 0.23 -31.21
C VAL A 146 10.14 -1.16 -31.61
N ALA A 147 10.67 -1.66 -32.72
CA ALA A 147 10.35 -3.00 -33.21
C ALA A 147 10.79 -4.09 -32.22
N ALA A 148 11.97 -3.93 -31.61
CA ALA A 148 12.53 -4.93 -30.71
C ALA A 148 13.26 -4.28 -29.54
N GLN A 149 13.17 -4.91 -28.38
CA GLN A 149 14.01 -4.61 -27.22
C GLN A 149 15.36 -5.31 -27.35
N HIS A 150 16.41 -4.72 -26.78
CA HIS A 150 17.72 -5.36 -26.72
C HIS A 150 17.65 -6.68 -25.93
N SER A 151 18.45 -7.68 -26.30
CA SER A 151 18.40 -9.02 -25.70
C SER A 151 18.70 -9.05 -24.19
N SER A 152 19.42 -8.04 -23.69
CA SER A 152 19.70 -7.88 -22.25
C SER A 152 18.50 -7.42 -21.43
N GLN A 153 17.43 -6.93 -22.05
CA GLN A 153 16.21 -6.51 -21.37
C GLN A 153 15.40 -7.76 -20.99
N PRO A 154 15.12 -8.00 -19.69
CA PRO A 154 14.31 -9.14 -19.24
C PRO A 154 12.98 -9.33 -19.96
N LEU A 155 12.34 -8.24 -20.38
CA LEU A 155 11.07 -8.27 -21.10
C LEU A 155 11.20 -8.42 -22.62
N SER A 156 12.40 -8.61 -23.16
CA SER A 156 12.63 -8.67 -24.61
C SER A 156 11.87 -9.78 -25.32
N ALA A 157 11.79 -10.97 -24.72
CA ALA A 157 11.01 -12.09 -25.26
C ALA A 157 9.50 -11.79 -25.24
N LEU A 158 9.00 -11.27 -24.11
CA LEU A 158 7.59 -10.92 -23.98
C LEU A 158 7.20 -9.75 -24.90
N TRP A 159 8.13 -8.82 -25.17
CA TRP A 159 7.93 -7.72 -26.13
C TRP A 159 7.59 -8.25 -27.53
N GLN A 160 8.29 -9.30 -27.99
CA GLN A 160 8.09 -9.87 -29.34
C GLN A 160 6.71 -10.52 -29.54
N VAL A 161 6.00 -10.82 -28.47
CA VAL A 161 4.64 -11.38 -28.53
C VAL A 161 3.60 -10.31 -28.92
N LEU A 162 3.93 -9.03 -28.73
CA LEU A 162 3.03 -7.93 -29.05
C LEU A 162 2.84 -7.74 -30.57
N PRO A 163 1.63 -7.38 -31.02
CA PRO A 163 1.38 -6.92 -32.39
C PRO A 163 2.37 -5.83 -32.83
N GLU A 164 2.72 -5.81 -34.11
CA GLU A 164 3.75 -4.89 -34.63
C GLU A 164 3.34 -3.42 -34.52
N ASP A 165 2.09 -3.12 -34.85
CA ASP A 165 1.48 -1.79 -34.69
C ASP A 165 1.54 -1.29 -33.24
N VAL A 166 1.32 -2.18 -32.26
CA VAL A 166 1.46 -1.89 -30.83
C VAL A 166 2.92 -1.60 -30.46
N ARG A 167 3.87 -2.41 -30.94
CA ARG A 167 5.31 -2.22 -30.65
C ARG A 167 5.86 -0.93 -31.24
N LEU A 168 5.47 -0.61 -32.47
CA LEU A 168 5.99 0.54 -33.21
C LEU A 168 5.33 1.86 -32.80
N SER A 169 4.17 1.84 -32.15
CA SER A 169 3.47 3.07 -31.77
C SER A 169 4.09 3.75 -30.54
N PRO A 170 4.63 4.98 -30.67
CA PRO A 170 5.13 5.75 -29.52
C PRO A 170 3.99 6.33 -28.66
N HIS A 171 2.74 6.13 -29.06
CA HIS A 171 1.56 6.60 -28.35
C HIS A 171 0.93 5.50 -27.48
N VAL A 172 1.39 4.25 -27.60
CA VAL A 172 0.94 3.15 -26.76
C VAL A 172 1.88 2.99 -25.58
N TYR A 173 1.29 2.79 -24.41
CA TYR A 173 1.99 2.40 -23.20
C TYR A 173 1.59 0.98 -22.83
N LEU A 174 2.50 0.28 -22.18
CA LEU A 174 2.38 -1.11 -21.84
C LEU A 174 2.70 -1.28 -20.36
N ALA A 175 1.94 -2.10 -19.65
CA ALA A 175 2.28 -2.45 -18.28
C ALA A 175 2.29 -3.97 -18.10
N THR A 176 3.18 -4.48 -17.24
CA THR A 176 3.16 -5.89 -16.83
C THR A 176 3.80 -6.06 -15.46
N ASN A 177 3.30 -7.00 -14.67
CA ASN A 177 3.87 -7.35 -13.36
C ASN A 177 4.64 -8.68 -13.39
N SER A 178 4.89 -9.24 -14.58
CA SER A 178 5.44 -10.57 -14.76
C SER A 178 6.33 -10.60 -15.99
N LEU A 179 7.44 -11.35 -15.92
CA LEU A 179 8.31 -11.55 -17.08
C LEU A 179 7.65 -12.42 -18.16
N GLN A 180 6.61 -13.19 -17.80
CA GLN A 180 5.84 -14.03 -18.70
C GLN A 180 4.51 -13.37 -19.15
N GLY A 181 4.27 -12.13 -18.72
CA GLY A 181 3.06 -11.39 -19.01
C GLY A 181 1.88 -11.73 -18.09
N PRO A 182 0.68 -11.25 -18.44
CA PRO A 182 0.36 -10.58 -19.70
C PRO A 182 0.86 -9.12 -19.79
N TRP A 183 0.85 -8.57 -21.01
CA TRP A 183 0.90 -7.13 -21.26
C TRP A 183 -0.49 -6.52 -21.19
N TRP A 184 -0.63 -5.43 -20.42
CA TRP A 184 -1.76 -4.52 -20.48
C TRP A 184 -1.47 -3.41 -21.50
N ILE A 185 -2.32 -3.27 -22.51
CA ILE A 185 -2.15 -2.29 -23.59
C ILE A 185 -2.96 -1.03 -23.28
N LEU A 186 -2.25 0.06 -23.00
CA LEU A 186 -2.79 1.38 -22.69
C LEU A 186 -2.68 2.26 -23.93
N GLY A 187 -3.79 2.39 -24.64
CA GLY A 187 -3.88 3.09 -25.93
C GLY A 187 -4.86 4.25 -25.90
N TRP A 188 -4.99 4.93 -27.05
CA TRP A 188 -6.06 5.88 -27.29
C TRP A 188 -7.16 5.18 -28.09
N PRO A 189 -8.38 5.05 -27.54
CA PRO A 189 -9.46 4.32 -28.20
C PRO A 189 -10.34 5.19 -29.09
N GLU A 190 -10.25 6.52 -28.99
CA GLU A 190 -11.16 7.41 -29.71
C GLU A 190 -10.58 7.67 -31.11
N ARG A 191 -11.25 7.12 -32.13
CA ARG A 191 -11.15 7.46 -33.55
C ARG A 191 -9.78 7.27 -34.23
N VAL A 192 -9.74 6.36 -35.20
CA VAL A 192 -8.77 6.40 -36.30
C VAL A 192 -9.24 7.52 -37.24
N PRO A 193 -8.44 8.58 -37.50
CA PRO A 193 -8.81 9.63 -38.44
C PRO A 193 -9.06 9.02 -39.82
N GLU A 194 -10.07 9.51 -40.55
CA GLU A 194 -10.21 9.14 -41.97
C GLU A 194 -8.99 9.66 -42.76
N ALA A 195 -8.73 9.10 -43.94
CA ALA A 195 -7.50 9.40 -44.71
C ALA A 195 -7.26 10.90 -44.97
N ASP A 196 -8.33 11.70 -44.99
CA ASP A 196 -8.32 13.14 -45.26
C ASP A 196 -8.58 13.99 -43.99
N GLU A 197 -8.70 13.38 -42.82
CA GLU A 197 -8.96 14.07 -41.55
C GLU A 197 -7.65 14.41 -40.82
N VAL A 198 -7.52 15.65 -40.36
CA VAL A 198 -6.40 16.05 -39.49
C VAL A 198 -6.52 15.25 -38.19
N PRO A 199 -5.49 14.47 -37.79
CA PRO A 199 -5.55 13.69 -36.55
C PRO A 199 -5.84 14.59 -35.35
N PRO A 200 -6.84 14.28 -34.52
CA PRO A 200 -7.11 15.04 -33.31
C PRO A 200 -5.88 15.05 -32.40
N GLU A 201 -5.73 16.11 -31.61
CA GLU A 201 -4.74 16.09 -30.53
C GLU A 201 -5.04 14.91 -29.58
N LEU A 202 -4.04 14.06 -29.39
CA LEU A 202 -4.17 12.91 -28.50
C LEU A 202 -4.46 13.38 -27.08
N PRO A 203 -5.46 12.82 -26.39
CA PRO A 203 -5.72 13.18 -25.02
C PRO A 203 -4.50 12.94 -24.13
N ALA A 204 -4.37 13.73 -23.07
CA ALA A 204 -3.34 13.57 -22.04
C ALA A 204 -3.56 12.32 -21.15
N TYR A 205 -4.12 11.25 -21.71
CA TYR A 205 -4.36 9.99 -21.05
C TYR A 205 -4.41 8.81 -22.03
N ARG A 206 -4.19 7.61 -21.54
CA ARG A 206 -4.40 6.34 -22.23
C ARG A 206 -5.27 5.43 -21.37
N VAL A 207 -6.08 4.60 -21.99
CA VAL A 207 -6.94 3.65 -21.26
C VAL A 207 -6.64 2.23 -21.69
N LEU A 208 -7.03 1.26 -20.86
CA LEU A 208 -6.90 -0.14 -21.23
C LEU A 208 -7.75 -0.44 -22.46
N THR A 209 -7.08 -0.90 -23.51
CA THR A 209 -7.66 -1.28 -24.81
C THR A 209 -7.58 -2.77 -25.05
N GLY A 210 -6.59 -3.44 -24.46
CA GLY A 210 -6.49 -4.89 -24.50
C GLY A 210 -5.44 -5.46 -23.57
N VAL A 211 -5.37 -6.78 -23.58
CA VAL A 211 -4.41 -7.59 -22.82
C VAL A 211 -3.86 -8.65 -23.77
N VAL A 212 -2.54 -8.86 -23.75
CA VAL A 212 -1.86 -9.88 -24.57
C VAL A 212 -1.06 -10.78 -23.64
N ASP A 213 -1.34 -12.07 -23.64
CA ASP A 213 -0.56 -13.01 -22.85
C ASP A 213 0.76 -13.42 -23.53
N GLY A 214 1.60 -14.18 -22.82
CA GLY A 214 2.88 -14.64 -23.35
C GLY A 214 2.79 -15.60 -24.56
N PHE A 215 1.58 -15.99 -24.98
CA PHE A 215 1.34 -16.81 -26.18
C PHE A 215 0.76 -16.00 -27.34
N GLY A 216 0.55 -14.70 -27.19
CA GLY A 216 0.01 -13.83 -28.22
C GLY A 216 -1.53 -13.86 -28.30
N ARG A 217 -2.20 -14.49 -27.33
CA ARG A 217 -3.66 -14.46 -27.27
C ARG A 217 -4.09 -13.10 -26.74
N THR A 218 -5.20 -12.58 -27.27
CA THR A 218 -5.65 -11.22 -27.04
C THR A 218 -6.99 -11.20 -26.33
N LEU A 219 -7.12 -10.35 -25.32
CA LEU A 219 -8.40 -9.89 -24.79
C LEU A 219 -8.55 -8.42 -25.17
N THR A 220 -9.65 -8.05 -25.82
CA THR A 220 -9.86 -6.70 -26.38
C THR A 220 -11.09 -6.06 -25.76
N PHE A 221 -10.94 -4.79 -25.33
CA PHE A 221 -12.02 -3.97 -24.81
C PHE A 221 -12.53 -3.02 -25.89
N HIS A 222 -13.77 -3.20 -26.31
CA HIS A 222 -14.43 -2.39 -27.32
C HIS A 222 -15.14 -1.21 -26.66
N ARG A 223 -14.81 -0.01 -27.09
CA ARG A 223 -15.36 1.24 -26.54
C ARG A 223 -16.29 1.90 -27.55
N ALA A 224 -17.35 2.54 -27.05
CA ALA A 224 -18.25 3.30 -27.91
C ALA A 224 -17.49 4.50 -28.50
N ALA A 225 -17.58 4.67 -29.83
CA ALA A 225 -16.95 5.80 -30.50
C ALA A 225 -17.73 7.12 -30.34
N GLU A 226 -19.06 7.03 -30.26
CA GLU A 226 -19.97 8.18 -30.26
C GLU A 226 -21.18 7.95 -29.32
N GLY A 227 -21.97 9.00 -29.13
CA GLY A 227 -23.19 9.00 -28.31
C GLY A 227 -22.94 9.24 -26.82
N ASP A 228 -23.99 9.12 -26.01
CA ASP A 228 -23.96 9.49 -24.58
C ASP A 228 -23.01 8.63 -23.72
N VAL A 229 -22.51 7.52 -24.28
CA VAL A 229 -21.57 6.60 -23.63
C VAL A 229 -20.21 6.52 -24.33
N ALA A 230 -19.87 7.50 -25.18
CA ALA A 230 -18.59 7.57 -25.88
C ALA A 230 -17.40 7.38 -24.93
N GLY A 231 -16.41 6.60 -25.37
CA GLY A 231 -15.22 6.22 -24.59
C GLY A 231 -15.43 5.11 -23.56
N ALA A 232 -16.68 4.75 -23.20
CA ALA A 232 -16.98 3.67 -22.26
C ALA A 232 -16.92 2.28 -22.94
N VAL A 233 -16.56 1.25 -22.17
CA VAL A 233 -16.48 -0.14 -22.66
C VAL A 233 -17.88 -0.71 -22.82
N THR A 234 -18.29 -1.00 -24.05
CA THR A 234 -19.60 -1.58 -24.40
C THR A 234 -19.50 -3.04 -24.85
N GLY A 235 -18.29 -3.53 -25.12
CA GLY A 235 -18.07 -4.93 -25.42
C GLY A 235 -16.67 -5.42 -25.07
N VAL A 236 -16.52 -6.74 -24.95
CA VAL A 236 -15.24 -7.41 -24.71
C VAL A 236 -15.15 -8.65 -25.58
N THR A 237 -13.99 -8.89 -26.19
CA THR A 237 -13.66 -10.17 -26.81
C THR A 237 -12.53 -10.80 -26.02
N ASP A 238 -12.71 -12.02 -25.50
CA ASP A 238 -11.67 -12.71 -24.74
C ASP A 238 -10.75 -13.59 -25.60
N GLY A 239 -9.73 -14.20 -24.99
CA GLY A 239 -8.78 -15.04 -25.70
C GLY A 239 -9.35 -16.35 -26.25
N ALA A 240 -10.60 -16.69 -25.93
CA ALA A 240 -11.34 -17.81 -26.52
C ALA A 240 -12.20 -17.37 -27.71
N GLY A 241 -12.25 -16.07 -28.02
CA GLY A 241 -13.11 -15.50 -29.05
C GLY A 241 -14.55 -15.28 -28.61
N ARG A 242 -14.87 -15.39 -27.31
CA ARG A 242 -16.21 -15.08 -26.80
C ARG A 242 -16.43 -13.58 -26.80
N CYS A 243 -17.63 -13.15 -27.23
CA CYS A 243 -18.01 -11.75 -27.22
C CYS A 243 -19.00 -11.47 -26.10
N PHE A 244 -18.69 -10.46 -25.30
CA PHE A 244 -19.52 -9.96 -24.23
C PHE A 244 -20.06 -8.59 -24.59
N HIS A 245 -21.32 -8.32 -24.30
CA HIS A 245 -21.93 -7.00 -24.41
C HIS A 245 -22.20 -6.43 -23.02
N LEU A 246 -21.69 -5.23 -22.76
CA LEU A 246 -21.88 -4.49 -21.52
C LEU A 246 -22.96 -3.44 -21.75
N VAL A 247 -24.10 -3.61 -21.09
CA VAL A 247 -25.23 -2.69 -21.16
C VAL A 247 -24.96 -1.53 -20.21
N LEU A 248 -24.82 -0.33 -20.75
CA LEU A 248 -24.54 0.88 -19.98
C LEU A 248 -25.77 1.78 -19.91
N THR A 249 -25.95 2.47 -18.79
CA THR A 249 -26.98 3.52 -18.63
C THR A 249 -26.35 4.83 -18.20
N THR A 250 -26.93 5.93 -18.64
CA THR A 250 -26.59 7.28 -18.16
C THR A 250 -27.46 7.67 -16.96
N GLN A 251 -27.05 8.72 -16.23
CA GLN A 251 -27.85 9.24 -15.13
C GLN A 251 -29.23 9.72 -15.59
N ALA A 252 -29.29 10.41 -16.73
CA ALA A 252 -30.54 10.90 -17.31
C ALA A 252 -31.50 9.76 -17.68
N GLN A 253 -30.97 8.67 -18.28
CA GLN A 253 -31.77 7.49 -18.60
C GLN A 253 -32.35 6.83 -17.34
N ARG A 254 -31.55 6.71 -16.27
CA ARG A 254 -32.03 6.16 -14.98
C ARG A 254 -33.08 7.06 -14.33
N ALA A 255 -32.90 8.39 -14.39
CA ALA A 255 -33.89 9.35 -13.89
C ALA A 255 -35.21 9.26 -14.66
N GLU A 256 -35.16 9.11 -15.98
CA GLU A 256 -36.34 8.91 -16.82
C GLU A 256 -37.04 7.58 -16.52
N ALA A 257 -36.29 6.49 -16.38
CA ALA A 257 -36.84 5.19 -16.00
C ALA A 257 -37.57 5.26 -14.65
N PHE A 258 -36.98 5.95 -13.66
CA PHE A 258 -37.62 6.19 -12.37
C PHE A 258 -38.91 7.00 -12.49
N ARG A 259 -38.93 8.06 -13.32
CA ARG A 259 -40.14 8.85 -13.60
C ARG A 259 -41.25 8.01 -14.24
N LYS A 260 -40.92 7.17 -15.23
CA LYS A 260 -41.87 6.25 -15.88
C LYS A 260 -42.46 5.25 -14.89
N GLN A 261 -41.63 4.60 -14.08
CA GLN A 261 -42.07 3.65 -13.05
C GLN A 261 -42.99 4.31 -12.01
N ARG A 262 -42.71 5.56 -11.61
CA ARG A 262 -43.57 6.30 -10.69
C ARG A 262 -44.93 6.61 -11.31
N ALA A 263 -44.98 7.01 -12.59
CA ALA A 263 -46.22 7.29 -13.30
C ALA A 263 -47.10 6.03 -13.45
N THR A 264 -46.51 4.86 -13.72
CA THR A 264 -47.24 3.58 -13.77
C THR A 264 -47.77 3.15 -12.40
N SER A 265 -47.00 3.40 -11.32
CA SER A 265 -47.45 3.10 -9.95
C SER A 265 -48.59 4.02 -9.49
N LEU A 266 -48.60 5.28 -9.92
CA LEU A 266 -49.64 6.26 -9.61
C LEU A 266 -50.95 6.04 -10.39
N SER A 267 -50.92 5.29 -11.50
CA SER A 267 -52.09 4.98 -12.35
C SER A 267 -52.77 3.65 -12.02
N SER A 268 -52.29 2.91 -11.01
CA SER A 268 -52.92 1.67 -10.52
C SER A 268 -53.97 1.96 -9.43
N PRO A 269 -55.23 1.50 -9.55
CA PRO A 269 -56.27 1.77 -8.56
C PRO A 269 -56.28 0.71 -7.43
N ALA A 270 -55.59 0.95 -6.31
CA ALA A 270 -55.94 0.51 -4.94
C ALA A 270 -54.78 0.67 -3.93
N GLY A 271 -55.05 1.31 -2.79
CA GLY A 271 -54.22 1.23 -1.57
C GLY A 271 -53.97 2.57 -0.86
N PRO A 272 -54.14 2.68 0.47
CA PRO A 272 -54.06 3.95 1.19
C PRO A 272 -52.65 4.56 1.08
N ARG A 273 -52.64 5.85 0.74
CA ARG A 273 -51.44 6.67 0.50
C ARG A 273 -50.55 6.70 1.73
N SER A 274 -49.41 6.02 1.68
CA SER A 274 -48.25 6.48 2.42
C SER A 274 -47.58 7.54 1.54
N ALA A 275 -47.72 8.81 1.92
CA ALA A 275 -46.95 9.91 1.36
C ALA A 275 -45.48 9.73 1.79
N SER A 276 -44.82 8.74 1.21
CA SER A 276 -43.39 8.53 1.45
C SER A 276 -42.67 9.63 0.68
N SER A 277 -42.03 10.52 1.43
CA SER A 277 -41.13 11.57 0.97
C SER A 277 -39.87 10.96 0.33
N SER A 278 -40.01 10.19 -0.75
CA SER A 278 -38.88 9.57 -1.44
C SER A 278 -38.24 10.58 -2.39
N SER A 279 -36.99 10.90 -2.09
CA SER A 279 -36.03 11.71 -2.85
C SER A 279 -36.22 11.68 -4.36
N ALA A 280 -36.15 12.87 -4.98
CA ALA A 280 -36.09 12.98 -6.43
C ALA A 280 -34.87 12.22 -6.96
N PHE A 281 -35.04 11.45 -8.05
CA PHE A 281 -33.93 10.86 -8.80
C PHE A 281 -33.40 11.95 -9.74
N PRO A 282 -32.18 12.47 -9.54
CA PRO A 282 -31.70 13.64 -10.27
C PRO A 282 -31.30 13.27 -11.70
N ASP A 283 -31.52 14.17 -12.66
CA ASP A 283 -31.12 13.95 -14.06
C ASP A 283 -29.60 14.04 -14.26
N THR A 284 -28.89 14.74 -13.36
CA THR A 284 -27.44 14.93 -13.39
C THR A 284 -26.81 14.63 -12.04
N LEU A 285 -25.57 14.15 -12.04
CA LEU A 285 -24.75 13.99 -10.83
C LEU A 285 -23.93 15.26 -10.55
N PRO A 286 -23.46 15.47 -9.30
CA PRO A 286 -22.47 16.49 -9.00
C PRO A 286 -21.23 16.37 -9.90
N ALA A 287 -20.62 17.49 -10.27
CA ALA A 287 -19.51 17.55 -11.22
C ALA A 287 -18.24 16.80 -10.77
N GLY A 288 -18.11 16.48 -9.48
CA GLY A 288 -16.98 15.74 -8.93
C GLY A 288 -17.34 14.96 -7.68
N THR A 289 -16.56 13.93 -7.41
CA THR A 289 -16.60 13.13 -6.19
C THR A 289 -15.23 13.14 -5.54
N GLU A 290 -15.14 12.63 -4.31
CA GLU A 290 -13.86 12.36 -3.64
C GLU A 290 -13.01 11.30 -4.37
N TYR A 291 -13.58 10.65 -5.40
CA TYR A 291 -12.98 9.56 -6.19
C TYR A 291 -12.75 9.93 -7.66
N GLY A 292 -12.82 11.22 -8.00
CA GLY A 292 -12.65 11.75 -9.36
C GLY A 292 -13.95 12.25 -9.99
N ALA A 293 -13.85 12.76 -11.23
CA ALA A 293 -15.00 13.21 -12.01
C ALA A 293 -15.91 12.04 -12.37
N ASP A 294 -17.22 12.24 -12.27
CA ASP A 294 -18.23 11.22 -12.52
C ASP A 294 -19.11 11.60 -13.71
N ASN A 295 -19.05 10.80 -14.77
CA ASN A 295 -19.85 11.00 -15.99
C ASN A 295 -21.26 10.41 -15.89
N GLY A 296 -21.60 9.75 -14.77
CA GLY A 296 -22.91 9.14 -14.56
C GLY A 296 -23.19 7.90 -15.40
N ILE A 297 -22.20 7.35 -16.10
CA ILE A 297 -22.36 6.09 -16.84
C ILE A 297 -22.21 4.92 -15.88
N ARG A 298 -23.11 3.95 -15.95
CA ARG A 298 -23.12 2.75 -15.09
C ARG A 298 -23.38 1.48 -15.86
N LEU A 299 -22.75 0.38 -15.44
CA LEU A 299 -22.98 -0.95 -16.00
C LEU A 299 -24.26 -1.56 -15.44
N GLU A 300 -25.30 -1.76 -16.25
CA GLU A 300 -26.55 -2.36 -15.80
C GLU A 300 -26.54 -3.89 -15.90
N ALA A 301 -25.97 -4.42 -16.99
CA ALA A 301 -25.97 -5.86 -17.26
C ALA A 301 -24.81 -6.28 -18.16
N VAL A 302 -24.44 -7.56 -18.08
CA VAL A 302 -23.45 -8.18 -18.97
C VAL A 302 -24.07 -9.39 -19.66
N TRP A 303 -23.97 -9.43 -20.99
CA TRP A 303 -24.46 -10.52 -21.83
C TRP A 303 -23.30 -11.23 -22.51
N LEU A 304 -23.41 -12.54 -22.67
CA LEU A 304 -22.61 -13.30 -23.63
C LEU A 304 -23.40 -13.34 -24.94
N THR A 305 -22.87 -12.70 -25.98
CA THR A 305 -23.54 -12.56 -27.28
C THR A 305 -22.97 -13.48 -28.35
N HIS A 306 -21.79 -14.04 -28.11
CA HIS A 306 -21.18 -15.03 -29.00
C HIS A 306 -20.26 -15.95 -28.20
N ASP A 307 -20.41 -17.27 -28.39
CA ASP A 307 -19.48 -18.28 -27.90
C ASP A 307 -19.09 -19.22 -29.06
N PRO A 308 -17.82 -19.20 -29.52
CA PRO A 308 -17.38 -20.07 -30.61
C PRO A 308 -17.51 -21.57 -30.31
N ALA A 309 -17.44 -21.97 -29.03
CA ALA A 309 -17.56 -23.37 -28.64
C ALA A 309 -19.03 -23.83 -28.61
N TYR A 310 -19.97 -22.90 -28.35
CA TYR A 310 -21.40 -23.16 -28.22
C TYR A 310 -22.23 -22.09 -28.95
N PRO A 311 -22.16 -22.02 -30.30
CA PRO A 311 -22.76 -20.93 -31.06
C PRO A 311 -24.30 -20.86 -30.94
N ASP A 312 -24.95 -22.01 -30.70
CA ASP A 312 -26.40 -22.15 -30.63
C ASP A 312 -26.97 -22.08 -29.19
N GLU A 313 -26.12 -22.02 -28.16
CA GLU A 313 -26.53 -22.07 -26.75
C GLU A 313 -26.36 -20.73 -26.02
N GLN A 314 -26.80 -19.64 -26.65
CA GLN A 314 -26.69 -18.32 -26.03
C GLN A 314 -27.59 -18.19 -24.78
N PRO A 315 -27.11 -17.58 -23.68
CA PRO A 315 -27.92 -17.34 -22.50
C PRO A 315 -29.13 -16.45 -22.81
N THR A 316 -30.32 -16.85 -22.34
CA THR A 316 -31.55 -16.04 -22.42
C THR A 316 -31.66 -14.96 -21.36
N ALA A 317 -30.69 -14.91 -20.44
CA ALA A 317 -30.61 -13.96 -19.34
C ALA A 317 -29.18 -13.43 -19.22
N PRO A 318 -29.00 -12.19 -18.73
CA PRO A 318 -27.67 -11.64 -18.51
C PRO A 318 -26.89 -12.46 -17.49
N LEU A 319 -25.57 -12.48 -17.63
CA LEU A 319 -24.65 -13.20 -16.76
C LEU A 319 -24.53 -12.55 -15.37
N ALA A 320 -24.63 -11.22 -15.32
CA ALA A 320 -24.68 -10.42 -14.10
C ALA A 320 -25.51 -9.16 -14.34
N ARG A 321 -26.13 -8.63 -13.29
CA ARG A 321 -26.80 -7.31 -13.32
C ARG A 321 -26.46 -6.49 -12.09
N TYR A 322 -26.62 -5.18 -12.23
CA TYR A 322 -26.29 -4.21 -11.19
C TYR A 322 -27.37 -3.16 -11.07
N THR A 323 -27.55 -2.63 -9.87
CA THR A 323 -28.45 -1.50 -9.61
C THR A 323 -27.75 -0.43 -8.81
N TYR A 324 -28.25 0.80 -8.91
CA TYR A 324 -27.57 1.98 -8.38
C TYR A 324 -28.51 2.84 -7.54
N THR A 325 -27.94 3.61 -6.62
CA THR A 325 -28.63 4.67 -5.88
C THR A 325 -28.96 5.85 -6.82
N ALA A 326 -29.80 6.79 -6.36
CA ALA A 326 -30.07 8.04 -7.09
C ALA A 326 -28.80 8.88 -7.29
N SER A 327 -27.83 8.76 -6.38
CA SER A 327 -26.50 9.38 -6.45
C SER A 327 -25.52 8.60 -7.33
N GLY A 328 -25.96 7.53 -7.99
CA GLY A 328 -25.13 6.73 -8.89
C GLY A 328 -24.16 5.79 -8.18
N GLU A 329 -24.39 5.40 -6.93
CA GLU A 329 -23.52 4.46 -6.21
C GLU A 329 -24.02 3.03 -6.39
N LEU A 330 -23.13 2.05 -6.51
CA LEU A 330 -23.54 0.65 -6.71
C LEU A 330 -24.30 0.12 -5.50
N ARG A 331 -25.58 -0.16 -5.67
CA ARG A 331 -26.49 -0.59 -4.61
C ARG A 331 -26.51 -2.10 -4.42
N ALA A 332 -26.56 -2.86 -5.52
CA ALA A 332 -26.69 -4.31 -5.47
C ALA A 332 -26.14 -4.99 -6.73
N VAL A 333 -25.66 -6.22 -6.54
CA VAL A 333 -25.19 -7.13 -7.59
C VAL A 333 -26.12 -8.34 -7.64
N TYR A 334 -26.51 -8.74 -8.83
CA TYR A 334 -27.35 -9.90 -9.09
C TYR A 334 -26.61 -10.91 -9.98
N ASP A 335 -26.71 -12.19 -9.62
CA ASP A 335 -26.20 -13.27 -10.46
C ASP A 335 -27.12 -13.56 -11.66
N ARG A 336 -26.73 -14.52 -12.50
CA ARG A 336 -27.49 -14.97 -13.68
C ARG A 336 -28.92 -15.44 -13.35
N SER A 337 -29.15 -15.98 -12.14
CA SER A 337 -30.50 -16.41 -11.73
C SER A 337 -31.42 -15.24 -11.37
N GLY A 338 -30.86 -14.03 -11.27
CA GLY A 338 -31.55 -12.83 -10.83
C GLY A 338 -31.59 -12.68 -9.30
N THR A 339 -30.90 -13.54 -8.56
CA THR A 339 -30.77 -13.43 -7.11
C THR A 339 -29.77 -12.35 -6.74
N GLN A 340 -30.14 -11.47 -5.80
CA GLN A 340 -29.22 -10.48 -5.25
C GLN A 340 -28.14 -11.20 -4.45
N VAL A 341 -26.89 -11.11 -4.89
CA VAL A 341 -25.73 -11.73 -4.21
C VAL A 341 -25.00 -10.77 -3.29
N ARG A 342 -25.11 -9.45 -3.54
CA ARG A 342 -24.50 -8.38 -2.74
C ARG A 342 -25.39 -7.18 -2.58
N GLY A 343 -25.22 -6.49 -1.45
CA GLY A 343 -25.83 -5.18 -1.20
C GLY A 343 -24.85 -4.24 -0.50
N PHE A 344 -24.98 -2.95 -0.80
CA PHE A 344 -24.11 -1.88 -0.29
C PHE A 344 -24.94 -0.66 0.13
N THR A 345 -24.47 0.00 1.17
CA THR A 345 -25.06 1.23 1.73
C THR A 345 -23.97 2.29 1.85
N TYR A 346 -24.30 3.54 1.52
CA TYR A 346 -23.37 4.66 1.45
C TYR A 346 -23.77 5.80 2.38
N ASP A 347 -22.78 6.63 2.69
CA ASP A 347 -22.92 7.90 3.38
C ASP A 347 -23.71 8.90 2.52
N ALA A 348 -24.69 9.57 3.11
CA ALA A 348 -25.55 10.50 2.37
C ALA A 348 -24.84 11.82 2.00
N GLU A 349 -23.81 12.20 2.75
CA GLU A 349 -23.07 13.46 2.57
C GLU A 349 -21.81 13.24 1.72
N HIS A 350 -21.27 12.02 1.72
CA HIS A 350 -20.02 11.69 1.04
C HIS A 350 -20.23 10.62 -0.03
N ALA A 351 -20.55 11.06 -1.25
CA ALA A 351 -20.82 10.19 -2.40
C ALA A 351 -19.70 9.16 -2.61
N GLY A 352 -20.07 7.88 -2.61
CA GLY A 352 -19.18 6.74 -2.78
C GLY A 352 -18.54 6.22 -1.49
N ARG A 353 -18.69 6.89 -0.34
CA ARG A 353 -18.20 6.38 0.95
C ARG A 353 -19.15 5.29 1.48
N MET A 354 -18.77 4.04 1.28
CA MET A 354 -19.52 2.88 1.78
C MET A 354 -19.53 2.83 3.30
N VAL A 355 -20.72 2.88 3.90
CA VAL A 355 -20.91 2.73 5.35
C VAL A 355 -21.33 1.32 5.73
N ALA A 356 -21.79 0.50 4.77
CA ALA A 356 -22.15 -0.87 5.06
C ALA A 356 -22.23 -1.77 3.82
N HIS A 357 -22.06 -3.09 4.00
CA HIS A 357 -22.24 -4.09 2.94
C HIS A 357 -22.64 -5.46 3.48
N HIS A 358 -23.25 -6.29 2.63
CA HIS A 358 -23.62 -7.65 2.96
C HIS A 358 -23.62 -8.59 1.74
N TYR A 359 -23.56 -9.89 2.02
CA TYR A 359 -23.85 -10.98 1.09
C TYR A 359 -25.31 -11.42 1.23
N ALA A 360 -25.83 -12.07 0.18
CA ALA A 360 -27.16 -12.67 0.23
C ALA A 360 -27.37 -13.53 1.48
N GLY A 361 -28.44 -13.25 2.23
CA GLY A 361 -28.80 -14.02 3.44
C GLY A 361 -27.84 -13.85 4.62
N ARG A 362 -26.83 -12.97 4.54
CA ARG A 362 -25.93 -12.63 5.65
C ARG A 362 -26.26 -11.26 6.21
N PRO A 363 -26.03 -11.02 7.52
CA PRO A 363 -26.23 -9.70 8.07
C PRO A 363 -25.15 -8.72 7.60
N GLU A 364 -25.36 -7.44 7.87
CA GLU A 364 -24.59 -6.33 7.29
C GLU A 364 -23.40 -5.92 8.17
N SER A 365 -22.20 -5.86 7.58
CA SER A 365 -21.03 -5.22 8.21
C SER A 365 -21.13 -3.71 8.04
N ARG A 366 -20.93 -2.94 9.11
CA ARG A 366 -21.02 -1.47 9.10
C ARG A 366 -19.70 -0.80 9.45
N TYR A 367 -19.51 0.43 8.98
CA TYR A 367 -18.30 1.22 9.16
C TYR A 367 -18.65 2.65 9.59
N ARG A 368 -17.86 3.22 10.51
CA ARG A 368 -17.86 4.65 10.79
C ARG A 368 -16.52 5.25 10.39
N TYR A 369 -16.55 6.53 10.02
CA TYR A 369 -15.39 7.26 9.55
C TYR A 369 -15.16 8.51 10.40
N ASP A 370 -13.91 8.95 10.53
CA ASP A 370 -13.58 10.29 10.99
C ASP A 370 -13.76 11.34 9.89
N ASP A 371 -13.62 12.61 10.25
CA ASP A 371 -13.77 13.75 9.33
C ASP A 371 -12.74 13.74 8.19
N THR A 372 -11.61 13.05 8.38
CA THR A 372 -10.57 12.87 7.36
C THR A 372 -10.86 11.73 6.39
N GLY A 373 -11.92 10.94 6.64
CA GLY A 373 -12.33 9.81 5.81
C GLY A 373 -11.67 8.48 6.17
N ARG A 374 -11.10 8.34 7.38
CA ARG A 374 -10.52 7.08 7.87
C ARG A 374 -11.55 6.31 8.70
N VAL A 375 -11.62 4.99 8.55
CA VAL A 375 -12.54 4.11 9.28
C VAL A 375 -12.15 4.05 10.76
N THR A 376 -12.98 4.55 11.66
CA THR A 376 -12.74 4.51 13.12
C THR A 376 -13.41 3.34 13.81
N GLU A 377 -14.48 2.78 13.22
CA GLU A 377 -15.19 1.63 13.76
C GLU A 377 -15.62 0.69 12.63
N GLN A 378 -15.55 -0.62 12.89
CA GLN A 378 -16.16 -1.67 12.09
C GLN A 378 -17.04 -2.53 12.99
N VAL A 379 -18.32 -2.61 12.65
CA VAL A 379 -19.27 -3.51 13.33
C VAL A 379 -19.44 -4.76 12.48
N ASN A 380 -19.18 -5.93 13.06
CA ASN A 380 -19.36 -7.20 12.39
C ASN A 380 -20.53 -7.99 13.00
N PRO A 381 -21.47 -8.48 12.18
CA PRO A 381 -22.61 -9.24 12.67
C PRO A 381 -22.28 -10.50 13.46
N GLU A 382 -21.09 -11.06 13.25
CA GLU A 382 -20.63 -12.30 13.88
C GLU A 382 -19.99 -12.05 15.26
N GLY A 383 -20.04 -10.81 15.78
CA GLY A 383 -19.74 -10.49 17.18
C GLY A 383 -18.34 -9.93 17.47
N LEU A 384 -17.57 -9.57 16.44
CA LEU A 384 -16.23 -8.98 16.57
C LEU A 384 -16.21 -7.56 16.01
N ASP A 385 -16.51 -6.59 16.86
CA ASP A 385 -16.42 -5.16 16.51
C ASP A 385 -14.99 -4.66 16.71
N TYR A 386 -14.51 -3.86 15.77
CA TYR A 386 -13.19 -3.25 15.81
C TYR A 386 -13.30 -1.73 15.96
N ARG A 387 -12.38 -1.15 16.74
CA ARG A 387 -12.15 0.29 16.81
C ARG A 387 -10.71 0.57 16.40
N PHE A 388 -10.53 1.57 15.56
CA PHE A 388 -9.24 1.96 15.01
C PHE A 388 -8.86 3.35 15.53
N GLU A 389 -7.60 3.47 15.98
CA GLU A 389 -6.98 4.72 16.38
C GLU A 389 -5.74 4.93 15.49
N TYR A 390 -5.71 6.05 14.78
CA TYR A 390 -4.65 6.33 13.79
C TYR A 390 -3.59 7.30 14.30
N GLY A 391 -3.85 8.01 15.40
CA GLY A 391 -2.84 8.83 16.08
C GLY A 391 -2.25 8.03 17.23
N ASP A 392 -0.99 8.32 17.57
CA ASP A 392 -0.38 7.83 18.79
C ASP A 392 -1.29 8.16 20.01
N PRO A 393 -1.82 7.15 20.73
CA PRO A 393 -2.78 7.35 21.81
C PRO A 393 -2.24 8.14 23.01
N ILE A 394 -0.92 8.38 23.10
CA ILE A 394 -0.34 9.29 24.10
C ILE A 394 -0.24 10.76 23.64
N GLY A 395 -0.64 11.06 22.40
CA GLY A 395 -0.71 12.40 21.83
C GLY A 395 0.65 13.10 21.75
N LEU A 396 0.72 14.40 22.05
CA LEU A 396 1.97 15.17 22.00
C LEU A 396 3.04 14.70 23.02
N ARG A 397 2.69 13.79 23.93
CA ARG A 397 3.67 13.14 24.82
C ARG A 397 4.58 12.16 24.07
N GLY A 398 4.16 11.69 22.88
CA GLY A 398 4.98 10.88 21.97
C GLY A 398 5.92 11.70 21.06
N GLY A 399 5.90 13.03 21.20
CA GLY A 399 6.59 13.96 20.29
C GLY A 399 5.62 14.67 19.34
N TRP A 400 6.17 15.53 18.48
CA TRP A 400 5.38 16.36 17.55
C TRP A 400 4.82 15.57 16.37
N ASN A 401 5.39 14.39 16.06
CA ASN A 401 4.92 13.51 15.01
C ASN A 401 4.16 12.33 15.62
N MET A 402 2.83 12.40 15.60
CA MET A 402 1.92 11.35 16.12
C MET A 402 1.91 10.05 15.29
N TYR A 403 2.79 9.94 14.29
CA TYR A 403 2.93 8.80 13.39
C TYR A 403 4.38 8.29 13.33
N GLN A 404 5.20 8.60 14.35
CA GLN A 404 6.61 8.27 14.37
C GLN A 404 6.82 6.76 14.52
N TYR A 405 7.29 6.11 13.45
CA TYR A 405 7.87 4.77 13.52
C TYR A 405 9.26 4.87 14.17
N PRO A 406 9.75 3.86 14.92
CA PRO A 406 11.09 3.89 15.50
C PRO A 406 12.11 4.30 14.44
N LEU A 407 12.85 5.38 14.71
CA LEU A 407 13.78 6.00 13.75
C LEU A 407 14.91 5.06 13.32
N ASN A 408 15.06 3.93 14.02
CA ASN A 408 15.94 2.82 13.68
C ASN A 408 15.20 1.47 13.82
N PRO A 409 14.43 1.05 12.80
CA PRO A 409 13.61 -0.16 12.86
C PRO A 409 14.42 -1.47 12.73
N ILE A 410 15.74 -1.37 12.57
CA ILE A 410 16.66 -2.52 12.52
C ILE A 410 17.08 -2.94 13.94
N GLN A 411 17.15 -1.98 14.86
CA GLN A 411 17.60 -2.20 16.24
C GLN A 411 16.52 -1.92 17.28
N VAL A 412 15.47 -1.17 16.92
CA VAL A 412 14.41 -0.74 17.84
C VAL A 412 13.08 -1.28 17.34
N ILE A 413 12.37 -1.98 18.23
CA ILE A 413 10.98 -2.38 18.05
C ILE A 413 10.20 -1.57 19.08
N ASP A 414 9.17 -0.85 18.64
CA ASP A 414 8.20 -0.16 19.50
C ASP A 414 6.90 -0.97 19.52
N PRO A 415 6.75 -1.95 20.42
CA PRO A 415 5.67 -2.93 20.35
C PRO A 415 4.30 -2.33 20.68
N MET A 416 4.27 -1.13 21.27
CA MET A 416 3.04 -0.44 21.70
C MET A 416 2.83 0.91 20.99
N GLY A 417 3.82 1.42 20.25
CA GLY A 417 3.78 2.76 19.65
C GLY A 417 4.05 3.89 20.63
N LEU A 418 4.68 3.61 21.78
CA LEU A 418 4.78 4.52 22.95
C LEU A 418 6.22 4.88 23.36
N ASP A 419 7.23 4.45 22.60
CA ASP A 419 8.66 4.45 23.00
C ASP A 419 9.27 5.85 23.25
N ALA A 420 8.60 6.91 22.79
CA ALA A 420 9.00 8.29 23.08
C ALA A 420 8.97 8.65 24.57
N ILE A 421 8.18 7.95 25.41
CA ILE A 421 8.12 8.20 26.87
C ILE A 421 9.47 7.90 27.55
N GLU A 422 10.25 6.94 27.05
CA GLU A 422 11.50 6.54 27.69
C GLU A 422 12.71 7.39 27.28
N ASN A 423 12.62 8.11 26.15
CA ASN A 423 13.69 8.99 25.65
C ASN A 423 13.54 10.47 26.10
N MET A 424 12.42 10.85 26.72
CA MET A 424 12.15 12.25 27.10
C MET A 424 13.00 12.78 28.26
N THR A 425 13.69 11.95 29.05
CA THR A 425 14.57 12.45 30.12
C THR A 425 15.95 12.88 29.62
N SER A 426 16.49 12.29 28.55
CA SER A 426 17.80 12.68 28.00
C SER A 426 17.69 13.52 26.73
N GLY A 427 16.86 13.11 25.77
CA GLY A 427 16.69 13.83 24.50
C GLY A 427 15.98 15.18 24.69
N GLY A 428 15.03 15.26 25.62
CA GLY A 428 14.34 16.50 25.98
C GLY A 428 15.26 17.55 26.58
N LEU A 429 16.21 17.14 27.44
CA LEU A 429 17.20 18.01 28.06
C LEU A 429 18.23 18.54 27.04
N ILE A 430 18.76 17.67 26.17
CA ILE A 430 19.70 18.09 25.10
C ILE A 430 18.99 19.02 24.10
N TYR A 431 17.75 18.72 23.72
CA TYR A 431 16.97 19.58 22.84
C TYR A 431 16.67 20.95 23.46
N ALA A 432 16.30 20.99 24.75
CA ALA A 432 16.05 22.24 25.46
C ALA A 432 17.30 23.14 25.55
N VAL A 433 18.49 22.54 25.60
CA VAL A 433 19.76 23.27 25.76
C VAL A 433 20.44 23.58 24.42
N SER A 434 20.29 22.73 23.41
CA SER A 434 21.11 22.78 22.18
C SER A 434 20.32 22.52 20.88
N GLY A 435 19.01 22.37 20.95
CA GLY A 435 18.14 22.14 19.81
C GLY A 435 18.50 20.89 18.99
N VAL A 436 18.05 20.86 17.72
CA VAL A 436 18.33 19.76 16.77
C VAL A 436 19.84 19.50 16.57
N PRO A 437 20.72 20.52 16.46
CA PRO A 437 22.16 20.29 16.34
C PRO A 437 22.76 19.53 17.53
N GLY A 438 22.25 19.78 18.75
CA GLY A 438 22.64 19.03 19.95
C GLY A 438 22.29 17.54 19.87
N LEU A 439 21.12 17.20 19.33
CA LEU A 439 20.71 15.80 19.12
C LEU A 439 21.62 15.08 18.12
N ILE A 440 22.00 15.76 17.02
CA ILE A 440 22.93 15.22 16.02
C ILE A 440 24.31 14.98 16.66
N ALA A 441 24.79 15.93 17.46
CA ALA A 441 26.07 15.80 18.17
C ALA A 441 26.05 14.65 19.18
N ALA A 442 24.97 14.49 19.95
CA ALA A 442 24.82 13.39 20.90
C ALA A 442 24.85 12.01 20.20
N ASN A 443 24.13 11.86 19.08
CA ASN A 443 24.13 10.62 18.31
C ASN A 443 25.53 10.32 17.71
N SER A 444 26.21 11.34 17.20
CA SER A 444 27.59 11.22 16.71
C SER A 444 28.56 10.79 17.82
N ILE A 445 28.40 11.31 19.04
CA ILE A 445 29.20 10.93 20.20
C ILE A 445 28.94 9.47 20.58
N THR A 446 27.68 9.04 20.64
CA THR A 446 27.33 7.65 20.94
C THR A 446 27.95 6.68 19.94
N ASN A 447 27.82 6.95 18.64
CA ASN A 447 28.44 6.12 17.59
C ASN A 447 29.97 6.07 17.72
N SER A 448 30.60 7.20 18.04
CA SER A 448 32.05 7.23 18.23
C SER A 448 32.51 6.44 19.46
N ALA A 449 31.70 6.38 20.51
CA ALA A 449 32.02 5.61 21.70
C ALA A 449 31.89 4.10 21.44
N TYR A 450 30.85 3.68 20.72
CA TYR A 450 30.75 2.30 20.25
C TYR A 450 31.95 1.89 19.42
N GLN A 451 32.35 2.73 18.45
CA GLN A 451 33.55 2.47 17.65
C GLN A 451 34.80 2.35 18.52
N PHE A 452 35.00 3.29 19.46
CA PHE A 452 36.12 3.22 20.40
C PHE A 452 36.13 1.93 21.24
N GLY A 453 34.96 1.49 21.72
CA GLY A 453 34.84 0.21 22.43
C GLY A 453 35.22 -0.98 21.54
N TYR A 454 34.73 -1.03 20.30
CA TYR A 454 35.08 -2.07 19.34
C TYR A 454 36.58 -2.10 19.02
N ASP A 455 37.19 -0.93 18.81
CA ASP A 455 38.63 -0.83 18.54
C ASP A 455 39.46 -1.32 19.74
N MET A 456 38.98 -1.06 20.96
CA MET A 456 39.64 -1.52 22.18
C MET A 456 39.39 -3.00 22.50
N ASP A 457 38.30 -3.61 22.03
CA ASP A 457 38.04 -5.04 22.23
C ASP A 457 39.16 -5.92 21.66
N ALA A 458 39.71 -5.54 20.50
CA ALA A 458 40.86 -6.21 19.90
C ALA A 458 42.14 -6.14 20.76
N ILE A 459 42.21 -5.20 21.70
CA ILE A 459 43.41 -4.90 22.50
C ILE A 459 43.28 -5.42 23.93
N VAL A 460 42.15 -5.14 24.58
CA VAL A 460 41.93 -5.43 26.01
C VAL A 460 40.84 -6.47 26.27
N GLY A 461 40.05 -6.80 25.24
CA GLY A 461 38.98 -7.79 25.31
C GLY A 461 37.74 -7.36 26.10
N GLY A 462 36.62 -7.98 25.74
CA GLY A 462 35.34 -7.83 26.41
C GLY A 462 34.57 -6.60 25.94
N ALA A 463 34.16 -6.60 24.67
CA ALA A 463 33.28 -5.61 24.03
C ALA A 463 31.96 -5.39 24.78
N HIS A 464 31.49 -6.41 25.49
CA HIS A 464 30.35 -6.36 26.39
C HIS A 464 30.79 -6.93 27.72
N ASN A 465 30.43 -6.27 28.81
CA ASN A 465 30.69 -6.78 30.15
C ASN A 465 32.19 -6.97 30.47
N GLY A 466 33.08 -6.16 29.87
CA GLY A 466 34.53 -6.35 29.99
C GLY A 466 35.35 -5.06 29.89
N ALA A 467 36.66 -5.20 29.67
CA ALA A 467 37.59 -4.07 29.74
C ALA A 467 37.34 -3.03 28.63
N ALA A 468 37.01 -3.49 27.42
CA ALA A 468 36.67 -2.61 26.31
C ALA A 468 35.34 -1.88 26.54
N ASP A 469 34.39 -2.54 27.20
CA ASP A 469 33.12 -1.95 27.59
C ASP A 469 33.28 -0.85 28.65
N ALA A 470 34.09 -1.11 29.69
CA ALA A 470 34.46 -0.12 30.70
C ALA A 470 35.10 1.14 30.08
N MET A 471 35.96 0.96 29.08
CA MET A 471 36.56 2.06 28.32
C MET A 471 35.55 2.82 27.47
N ARG A 472 34.61 2.12 26.83
CA ARG A 472 33.50 2.72 26.06
C ARG A 472 32.66 3.66 26.92
N HIS A 473 32.27 3.22 28.12
CA HIS A 473 31.49 4.03 29.07
C HIS A 473 32.25 5.26 29.56
N CYS A 474 33.54 5.11 29.90
CA CYS A 474 34.40 6.26 30.22
C CYS A 474 34.47 7.27 29.06
N TYR A 475 34.71 6.78 27.83
CA TYR A 475 34.88 7.64 26.67
C TYR A 475 33.58 8.35 26.28
N LEU A 476 32.45 7.63 26.31
CA LEU A 476 31.12 8.17 26.05
C LEU A 476 30.84 9.35 26.97
N MET A 477 31.00 9.16 28.28
CA MET A 477 30.72 10.22 29.25
C MET A 477 31.72 11.38 29.17
N CYS A 478 33.01 11.13 28.89
CA CYS A 478 33.97 12.21 28.67
C CYS A 478 33.57 13.12 27.50
N ARG A 479 33.13 12.52 26.38
CA ARG A 479 32.68 13.29 25.22
C ARG A 479 31.35 14.00 25.44
N MET A 480 30.41 13.37 26.15
CA MET A 480 29.14 13.98 26.52
C MET A 480 29.37 15.18 27.45
N THR A 481 30.23 15.05 28.46
CA THR A 481 30.60 16.17 29.35
C THR A 481 31.23 17.33 28.60
N LYS A 482 32.14 17.06 27.64
CA LYS A 482 32.74 18.12 26.82
C LYS A 482 31.73 18.88 25.95
N THR A 483 30.65 18.22 25.54
CA THR A 483 29.70 18.76 24.58
C THR A 483 28.49 19.41 25.27
N PHE A 484 28.03 18.83 26.37
CA PHE A 484 26.78 19.21 27.04
C PHE A 484 26.96 19.56 28.52
N GLY A 485 28.17 19.44 29.08
CA GLY A 485 28.44 19.65 30.50
C GLY A 485 28.16 18.42 31.36
N SER A 486 28.79 18.40 32.54
CA SER A 486 28.78 17.25 33.46
C SER A 486 27.38 16.89 33.97
N THR A 487 26.51 17.87 34.24
CA THR A 487 25.14 17.64 34.69
C THR A 487 24.31 16.88 33.66
N ILE A 488 24.39 17.27 32.38
CA ILE A 488 23.62 16.62 31.31
C ILE A 488 24.21 15.23 31.03
N ALA A 489 25.54 15.09 31.04
CA ALA A 489 26.21 13.81 30.89
C ALA A 489 25.82 12.81 31.99
N ASP A 490 25.75 13.22 33.25
CA ASP A 490 25.32 12.37 34.36
C ASP A 490 23.88 11.84 34.19
N VAL A 491 22.96 12.69 33.74
CA VAL A 491 21.58 12.29 33.44
C VAL A 491 21.54 11.30 32.28
N ILE A 492 22.29 11.53 31.21
CA ILE A 492 22.41 10.61 30.07
C ILE A 492 22.96 9.25 30.52
N GLY A 493 24.04 9.24 31.30
CA GLY A 493 24.65 8.02 31.82
C GLY A 493 23.65 7.21 32.65
N LYS A 494 22.98 7.82 33.63
CA LYS A 494 22.00 7.13 34.48
C LYS A 494 20.79 6.59 33.69
N ASN A 495 20.33 7.31 32.68
CA ASN A 495 19.22 6.85 31.84
C ASN A 495 19.64 5.68 30.94
N HIS A 496 20.87 5.68 30.42
CA HIS A 496 21.43 4.56 29.66
C HIS A 496 21.42 3.28 30.50
N GLU A 497 21.82 3.36 31.77
CA GLU A 497 21.80 2.21 32.69
C GLU A 497 20.38 1.73 33.03
N ALA A 498 19.44 2.66 33.22
CA ALA A 498 18.04 2.31 33.47
C ALA A 498 17.38 1.61 32.28
N ALA A 499 17.81 1.93 31.04
CA ALA A 499 17.35 1.26 29.84
C ALA A 499 17.83 -0.20 29.79
N GLY A 500 19.11 -0.45 30.09
CA GLY A 500 19.62 -1.82 30.12
C GLY A 500 19.06 -2.65 31.29
N ASP A 501 18.75 -2.05 32.45
CA ASP A 501 18.02 -2.72 33.55
C ASP A 501 16.68 -3.31 33.07
N ARG A 502 15.95 -2.59 32.21
CA ARG A 502 14.70 -3.06 31.61
C ARG A 502 14.89 -4.18 30.58
N GLN A 503 16.05 -4.23 29.94
CA GLN A 503 16.43 -5.28 28.99
C GLN A 503 17.01 -6.54 29.68
N GLY A 504 17.02 -6.55 31.02
CA GLY A 504 17.51 -7.67 31.81
C GLY A 504 19.03 -7.71 31.97
N GLN A 505 19.71 -6.56 31.92
CA GLN A 505 21.16 -6.50 32.14
C GLN A 505 21.52 -7.05 33.55
N PRO A 506 22.63 -7.77 33.70
CA PRO A 506 23.08 -8.23 35.01
C PRO A 506 23.38 -7.06 35.95
N ALA A 507 22.99 -7.17 37.23
CA ALA A 507 23.23 -6.11 38.22
C ALA A 507 24.71 -5.71 38.39
N LYS A 508 25.63 -6.60 38.02
CA LYS A 508 27.08 -6.38 38.01
C LYS A 508 27.53 -5.45 36.87
N GLU A 509 26.91 -5.55 35.70
CA GLU A 509 27.12 -4.67 34.54
C GLU A 509 26.79 -3.22 34.90
N ARG A 510 25.58 -3.01 35.43
CA ARG A 510 25.11 -1.71 35.93
C ARG A 510 26.10 -1.03 36.88
N ILE A 511 26.72 -1.80 37.78
CA ILE A 511 27.68 -1.27 38.78
C ILE A 511 28.98 -0.84 38.09
N MET A 512 29.46 -1.63 37.13
CA MET A 512 30.63 -1.32 36.32
C MET A 512 30.41 -0.02 35.54
N ASP A 513 29.27 0.08 34.86
CA ASP A 513 28.97 1.15 33.94
C ASP A 513 28.71 2.48 34.65
N LEU A 514 27.96 2.49 35.76
CA LEU A 514 27.80 3.69 36.60
C LEU A 514 29.15 4.23 37.10
N LYS A 515 30.07 3.35 37.49
CA LYS A 515 31.39 3.74 37.97
C LYS A 515 32.26 4.30 36.85
N ASN A 516 32.27 3.65 35.69
CA ASN A 516 33.05 4.11 34.54
C ASN A 516 32.46 5.38 33.90
N ASN A 517 31.13 5.54 33.95
CA ASN A 517 30.45 6.79 33.59
C ASN A 517 30.96 7.95 34.47
N THR A 518 31.06 7.73 35.78
CA THR A 518 31.60 8.73 36.73
C THR A 518 33.05 9.11 36.40
N VAL A 519 33.90 8.12 36.07
CA VAL A 519 35.29 8.38 35.66
C VAL A 519 35.34 9.17 34.35
N GLY A 520 34.47 8.84 33.40
CA GLY A 520 34.35 9.55 32.12
C GLY A 520 33.95 11.00 32.30
N ILE A 521 32.96 11.29 33.15
CA ILE A 521 32.54 12.67 33.46
C ILE A 521 33.73 13.49 33.98
N ALA A 522 34.48 12.95 34.94
CA ALA A 522 35.67 13.61 35.47
C ALA A 522 36.77 13.83 34.40
N CYS A 523 36.93 12.90 33.44
CA CYS A 523 37.86 13.08 32.33
C CYS A 523 37.42 14.22 31.39
N GLY A 524 36.11 14.39 31.18
CA GLY A 524 35.56 15.43 30.32
C GLY A 524 35.80 16.84 30.83
N ASP A 525 35.85 17.03 32.15
CA ASP A 525 36.05 18.34 32.79
C ASP A 525 37.50 18.85 32.69
N PHE A 526 38.50 17.98 32.54
CA PHE A 526 39.92 18.34 32.66
C PHE A 526 40.84 17.88 31.52
N SER A 527 40.46 16.87 30.73
CA SER A 527 41.35 16.32 29.68
C SER A 527 41.23 17.05 28.35
N ALA A 528 42.33 17.15 27.58
CA ALA A 528 42.30 17.62 26.20
C ALA A 528 41.69 16.58 25.23
N LYS A 529 41.92 15.28 25.45
CA LYS A 529 41.46 14.17 24.58
C LYS A 529 40.85 13.04 25.40
N CYS A 530 39.61 12.66 25.08
CA CYS A 530 38.86 11.65 25.82
C CYS A 530 39.39 10.23 25.65
N SER A 531 39.89 9.88 24.46
CA SER A 531 40.53 8.59 24.19
C SER A 531 41.73 8.38 25.12
N ASP A 532 42.63 9.35 25.13
CA ASP A 532 43.92 9.27 25.82
C ASP A 532 43.69 9.23 27.34
N ALA A 533 42.77 10.05 27.84
CA ALA A 533 42.40 10.04 29.25
C ALA A 533 41.79 8.71 29.68
N CYS A 534 40.83 8.15 28.92
CA CYS A 534 40.21 6.88 29.31
C CYS A 534 41.18 5.69 29.18
N ILE A 535 42.10 5.71 28.20
CA ILE A 535 43.20 4.74 28.10
C ILE A 535 44.15 4.87 29.30
N GLU A 536 44.51 6.08 29.71
CA GLU A 536 45.31 6.32 30.91
C GLU A 536 44.61 5.83 32.18
N LYS A 537 43.31 6.10 32.33
CA LYS A 537 42.50 5.60 33.45
C LYS A 537 42.44 4.09 33.47
N TYR A 538 42.37 3.43 32.32
CA TYR A 538 42.51 1.99 32.26
C TYR A 538 43.89 1.52 32.70
N ASN A 539 44.96 2.06 32.09
CA ASN A 539 46.34 1.67 32.35
C ASN A 539 46.81 1.94 33.78
N THR A 540 46.16 2.86 34.49
CA THR A 540 46.44 3.17 35.90
C THR A 540 45.53 2.41 36.87
N GLY A 541 44.71 1.47 36.38
CA GLY A 541 43.77 0.70 37.19
C GLY A 541 42.71 1.58 37.85
N GLN A 542 42.21 2.58 37.13
CA GLN A 542 41.18 3.52 37.60
C GLN A 542 39.82 3.27 36.96
N LEU A 543 39.72 2.38 35.96
CA LEU A 543 38.44 1.84 35.46
C LEU A 543 38.04 0.56 36.20
N PHE A 544 36.74 0.30 36.21
CA PHE A 544 36.11 -0.80 36.95
C PHE A 544 35.64 -1.90 35.99
N GLY A 545 35.75 -3.16 36.40
CA GLY A 545 35.14 -4.31 35.73
C GLY A 545 33.81 -4.74 36.37
N LEU A 546 33.26 -5.88 35.94
CA LEU A 546 31.93 -6.39 36.34
C LEU A 546 31.68 -6.49 37.85
N ASP A 547 32.70 -6.82 38.65
CA ASP A 547 32.52 -6.91 40.10
C ASP A 547 32.63 -5.54 40.81
N GLY A 548 32.72 -4.45 40.04
CA GLY A 548 32.95 -3.11 40.57
C GLY A 548 34.32 -2.97 41.23
N ILE A 549 35.24 -3.89 40.95
CA ILE A 549 36.64 -3.90 41.33
C ILE A 549 37.42 -3.25 40.18
N LYS A 550 38.48 -2.52 40.50
CA LYS A 550 39.37 -1.94 39.49
C LYS A 550 39.92 -3.06 38.61
N ALA A 551 39.83 -2.90 37.29
CA ALA A 551 40.29 -3.92 36.37
C ALA A 551 41.79 -4.22 36.61
N ASP A 552 42.14 -5.48 36.86
CA ASP A 552 43.53 -5.89 36.98
C ASP A 552 44.23 -5.72 35.62
N ASN A 553 45.25 -4.86 35.57
CA ASN A 553 46.00 -4.54 34.37
C ASN A 553 46.65 -5.78 33.74
N PRO A 554 46.34 -6.14 32.47
CA PRO A 554 47.10 -7.14 31.74
C PRO A 554 48.26 -6.56 30.93
N ILE A 555 48.56 -5.25 30.98
CA ILE A 555 49.76 -4.72 30.32
C ILE A 555 51.02 -5.02 31.18
N LYS A 556 51.32 -6.31 31.31
CA LYS A 556 52.70 -6.80 31.40
C LYS A 556 52.90 -7.74 30.21
N ALA A 557 53.76 -7.30 29.30
CA ALA A 557 54.42 -8.04 28.21
C ALA A 557 53.60 -8.35 26.94
N LYS A 558 53.66 -7.42 25.98
CA LYS A 558 54.18 -7.72 24.63
C LYS A 558 55.26 -6.69 24.26
N GLN A 559 56.39 -6.75 24.96
CA GLN A 559 57.67 -6.45 24.32
C GLN A 559 58.09 -7.73 23.61
N GLY A 560 58.18 -7.70 22.28
CA GLY A 560 58.75 -8.81 21.53
C GLY A 560 58.31 -8.90 20.07
N SER A 561 59.19 -8.41 19.21
CA SER A 561 59.41 -8.83 17.81
C SER A 561 58.55 -8.24 16.69
N SER A 562 59.22 -7.34 15.97
CA SER A 562 59.37 -7.30 14.50
C SER A 562 58.17 -6.99 13.60
N ASP A 563 58.30 -5.80 13.00
CA ASP A 563 58.20 -5.49 11.58
C ASP A 563 56.89 -4.98 10.96
N ALA A 564 57.11 -3.80 10.35
CA ALA A 564 56.63 -3.35 9.04
C ALA A 564 55.18 -2.85 8.92
N SER A 565 55.08 -1.52 8.84
CA SER A 565 54.43 -0.72 7.78
C SER A 565 53.12 -1.22 7.14
N ASN A 566 52.18 -0.27 7.07
CA ASN A 566 50.93 -0.20 6.28
C ASN A 566 49.68 -0.68 7.03
N TYR A 567 48.85 0.25 7.54
CA TYR A 567 47.78 0.95 6.82
C TYR A 567 47.28 2.14 7.63
#